data_AF-A4CTW4-F1
#
_entry.id   AF-A4CTW4-F1
#
_cell.length_a   1.000
_cell.length_b   1.000
_cell.length_c   1.000
_cell.angle_alpha   90.00
_cell.angle_beta   90.00
_cell.angle_gamma   90.00
#
_symmetry.space_group_name_H-M   'P 1'
#
loop_
_entity.id
_entity.type
_entity.pdbx_description
1 polymer ?
#
loop_
_entity_poly.entity_id
_entity_poly.type
_entity_poly.pdbx_seq_one_letter_code
_entity_poly.pdbx_strand_id
1 'polypeptide(L)'
;MSFVAEPVIALVRRLAGPAAAATGVLGLAVSGTVWNFYGRLPGLIGTIASLLVLAVGLVLLRPLPAPALPDPSTSEEPAVPSEEAIAADPVVSGESLTTAEAIARELAAEESRKPEVVLVTYAPENLLPGTSLPARKRRPGASFKPFREMTDELFKS
;
A
#
# COMPACT_ATOMS: atom_id res chain seq x y z
N MET A 1 19.07 -7.87 42.72
CA MET A 1 18.70 -8.48 41.42
C MET A 1 17.96 -7.44 40.56
N SER A 2 18.64 -6.36 40.18
CA SER A 2 18.00 -5.20 39.50
C SER A 2 18.79 -4.71 38.28
N PHE A 3 20.08 -5.05 38.18
CA PHE A 3 20.95 -4.64 37.06
C PHE A 3 20.69 -5.36 35.73
N VAL A 4 19.96 -6.48 35.74
CA VAL A 4 19.60 -7.20 34.49
C VAL A 4 18.29 -6.66 33.89
N ALA A 5 17.46 -5.98 34.67
CA ALA A 5 16.12 -5.58 34.22
C ALA A 5 16.15 -4.43 33.20
N GLU A 6 17.02 -3.43 33.39
CA GLU A 6 17.12 -2.27 32.49
C GLU A 6 17.49 -2.63 31.03
N PRO A 7 18.52 -3.45 30.74
CA PRO A 7 18.85 -3.80 29.36
C PRO A 7 17.75 -4.64 28.70
N VAL A 8 17.07 -5.51 29.46
CA VAL A 8 15.97 -6.33 28.95
C VAL A 8 14.76 -5.46 28.59
N ILE A 9 14.40 -4.50 29.43
CA ILE A 9 13.29 -3.57 29.16
C ILE A 9 13.58 -2.70 27.93
N ALA A 10 14.82 -2.22 27.79
CA ALA A 10 15.24 -1.45 26.62
C ALA A 10 15.19 -2.28 25.33
N LEU A 11 15.62 -3.54 25.39
CA LEU A 11 15.55 -4.47 24.26
C LEU A 11 14.09 -4.75 23.86
N VAL A 12 13.23 -5.05 24.84
CA VAL A 12 11.79 -5.28 24.62
C VAL A 12 11.15 -4.07 23.96
N ARG A 13 11.46 -2.84 24.41
CA ARG A 13 10.90 -1.62 23.82
C ARG A 13 11.34 -1.40 22.37
N ARG A 14 12.58 -1.77 22.02
CA ARG A 14 13.09 -1.68 20.63
C ARG A 14 12.48 -2.72 19.71
N LEU A 15 12.21 -3.93 20.20
CA LEU A 15 11.67 -5.02 19.39
C LEU A 15 10.13 -5.05 19.35
N ALA A 16 9.45 -4.42 20.31
CA ALA A 16 7.99 -4.41 20.39
C ALA A 16 7.32 -3.83 19.14
N GLY A 17 7.87 -2.74 18.57
CA GLY A 17 7.36 -2.15 17.34
C GLY A 17 7.42 -3.12 16.16
N PRO A 18 8.62 -3.59 15.75
CA PRO A 18 8.76 -4.55 14.65
C PRO A 18 7.95 -5.83 14.85
N ALA A 19 7.90 -6.37 16.07
CA ALA A 19 7.13 -7.57 16.38
C ALA A 19 5.62 -7.35 16.24
N ALA A 20 5.10 -6.21 16.70
CA ALA A 20 3.70 -5.84 16.54
C ALA A 20 3.35 -5.63 15.05
N ALA A 21 4.23 -5.00 14.27
CA ALA A 21 4.04 -4.83 12.83
C ALA A 21 4.00 -6.17 12.09
N ALA A 22 4.94 -7.08 12.35
CA ALA A 22 4.95 -8.41 11.74
C ALA A 22 3.67 -9.20 12.06
N THR A 23 3.20 -9.11 13.32
CA THR A 23 1.96 -9.75 13.76
C THR A 23 0.73 -9.16 13.07
N GLY A 24 0.69 -7.82 12.87
CA GLY A 24 -0.38 -7.16 12.14
C GLY A 24 -0.47 -7.59 10.68
N VAL A 25 0.66 -7.75 9.99
CA VAL A 25 0.69 -8.24 8.59
C VAL A 25 0.28 -9.71 8.51
N LEU A 26 0.74 -10.56 9.43
CA LEU A 26 0.31 -11.96 9.53
C LEU A 26 -1.19 -12.07 9.80
N GLY A 27 -1.73 -11.23 10.68
CA GLY A 27 -3.16 -11.14 10.95
C GLY A 27 -3.96 -10.79 9.70
N LEU A 28 -3.45 -9.88 8.87
CA LEU A 28 -4.10 -9.47 7.62
C LEU A 28 -4.15 -10.62 6.60
N ALA A 29 -3.08 -11.42 6.51
CA ALA A 29 -3.04 -12.62 5.66
C ALA A 29 -4.03 -13.70 6.12
N VAL A 30 -4.06 -14.00 7.44
CA VAL A 30 -5.01 -14.97 8.02
C VAL A 30 -6.45 -14.47 7.88
N SER A 31 -6.68 -13.17 8.04
CA SER A 31 -8.00 -12.59 7.88
C SER A 31 -8.53 -12.75 6.46
N GLY A 32 -7.67 -12.61 5.43
CA GLY A 32 -8.04 -12.87 4.03
C GLY A 32 -8.56 -14.30 3.80
N THR A 33 -7.98 -15.30 4.46
CA THR A 33 -8.49 -16.68 4.42
C THR A 33 -9.85 -16.81 5.11
N VAL A 34 -10.09 -16.07 6.21
CA VAL A 34 -11.39 -16.05 6.90
C VAL A 34 -12.49 -15.45 6.02
N TRP A 35 -12.20 -14.41 5.22
CA TRP A 35 -13.14 -13.87 4.22
C TRP A 35 -13.59 -14.94 3.21
N ASN A 36 -12.69 -15.84 2.81
CA ASN A 36 -12.96 -16.88 1.82
C ASN A 36 -13.87 -18.01 2.33
N PHE A 37 -13.76 -18.38 3.61
CA PHE A 37 -14.45 -19.56 4.16
C PHE A 37 -15.61 -19.27 5.12
N TYR A 38 -15.55 -18.20 5.91
CA TYR A 38 -16.50 -17.95 7.00
C TYR A 38 -17.45 -16.75 6.76
N GLY A 39 -17.28 -16.02 5.66
CA GLY A 39 -18.16 -14.93 5.26
C GLY A 39 -17.77 -13.56 5.83
N ARG A 40 -18.63 -12.56 5.60
CA ARG A 40 -18.29 -11.13 5.76
C ARG A 40 -18.05 -10.68 7.20
N LEU A 41 -18.88 -11.11 8.15
CA LEU A 41 -18.78 -10.71 9.56
C LEU A 41 -17.45 -11.12 10.21
N PRO A 42 -17.04 -12.40 10.19
CA PRO A 42 -15.78 -12.83 10.80
C PRO A 42 -14.54 -12.32 10.04
N GLY A 43 -14.63 -12.20 8.71
CA GLY A 43 -13.56 -11.61 7.90
C GLY A 43 -13.29 -10.15 8.26
N LEU A 44 -14.35 -9.34 8.39
CA LEU A 44 -14.25 -7.92 8.72
C LEU A 44 -13.64 -7.69 10.11
N ILE A 45 -14.09 -8.43 11.12
CA ILE A 45 -13.55 -8.32 12.48
C ILE A 45 -12.06 -8.66 12.49
N GLY A 46 -11.64 -9.69 11.75
CA GLY A 46 -10.22 -10.05 11.59
C GLY A 46 -9.39 -8.93 10.94
N THR A 47 -9.92 -8.25 9.92
CA THR A 47 -9.21 -7.12 9.28
C THR A 47 -9.08 -5.93 10.22
N ILE A 48 -10.14 -5.59 10.95
CA ILE A 48 -10.13 -4.46 11.90
C ILE A 48 -9.11 -4.74 13.02
N ALA A 49 -9.12 -5.95 13.60
CA ALA A 49 -8.15 -6.32 14.62
C ALA A 49 -6.70 -6.25 14.11
N SER A 50 -6.45 -6.75 12.89
CA SER A 50 -5.12 -6.72 12.27
C SER A 50 -4.64 -5.29 11.99
N LEU A 51 -5.54 -4.41 11.52
CA LEU A 51 -5.25 -3.00 11.30
C LEU A 51 -4.96 -2.26 12.60
N LEU A 52 -5.66 -2.56 13.70
CA LEU A 52 -5.37 -1.97 15.01
C LEU A 52 -4.00 -2.39 15.51
N VAL A 53 -3.66 -3.68 15.42
CA VAL A 53 -2.33 -4.18 15.80
C VAL A 53 -1.24 -3.56 14.93
N LEU A 54 -1.47 -3.42 13.62
CA LEU A 54 -0.55 -2.77 12.70
C LEU A 54 -0.37 -1.27 13.00
N ALA A 55 -1.45 -0.56 13.31
CA ALA A 55 -1.42 0.86 13.67
C ALA A 55 -0.64 1.09 14.97
N VAL A 56 -0.88 0.26 15.99
CA VAL A 56 -0.10 0.27 17.24
C VAL A 56 1.37 -0.03 16.96
N GLY A 57 1.65 -1.02 16.10
CA GLY A 57 3.00 -1.31 15.60
C GLY A 57 3.65 -0.08 14.98
N LEU A 58 2.98 0.63 14.05
CA LEU A 58 3.50 1.85 13.43
C LEU A 58 3.78 2.96 14.44
N VAL A 59 2.91 3.15 15.42
CA VAL A 59 3.10 4.15 16.49
C VAL A 59 4.33 3.79 17.33
N LEU A 60 4.55 2.51 17.63
CA LEU A 60 5.73 2.02 18.34
C LEU A 60 7.00 2.09 17.49
N LEU A 61 6.89 1.96 16.16
CA LEU A 61 8.00 2.16 15.22
C LEU A 61 8.39 3.64 15.08
N ARG A 62 7.54 4.58 15.52
CA ARG A 62 7.82 6.02 15.39
C ARG A 62 9.20 6.30 15.99
N PRO A 63 10.20 6.68 15.17
CA PRO A 63 11.56 6.83 15.65
C PRO A 63 11.58 7.95 16.70
N LEU A 64 12.17 7.65 17.86
CA LEU A 64 12.51 8.69 18.84
C LEU A 64 13.43 9.71 18.15
N PRO A 65 13.23 11.02 18.38
CA PRO A 65 14.16 12.04 17.91
C PRO A 65 15.58 11.61 18.27
N ALA A 66 16.48 11.62 17.28
CA ALA A 66 17.88 11.31 17.53
C ALA A 66 18.36 12.21 18.68
N PRO A 67 19.10 11.70 19.68
CA PRO A 67 19.74 12.57 20.64
C PRO A 67 20.58 13.57 19.85
N ALA A 68 20.31 14.86 20.05
CA ALA A 68 21.17 15.90 19.52
C ALA A 68 22.58 15.59 20.03
N LEU A 69 23.44 15.16 19.11
CA LEU A 69 24.87 15.16 19.35
C LEU A 69 25.22 16.61 19.71
N PRO A 70 26.05 16.87 20.72
CA PRO A 70 26.48 18.23 21.01
C PRO A 70 27.14 18.80 19.75
N ASP A 71 26.54 19.83 19.17
CA ASP A 71 27.13 20.64 18.12
C ASP A 71 28.44 21.22 18.67
N PRO A 72 29.63 20.90 18.12
CA PRO A 72 30.86 21.55 18.53
C PRO A 72 30.97 22.89 17.79
N SER A 73 29.98 23.77 17.91
CA SER A 73 30.03 25.12 17.34
C SER A 73 28.91 25.98 17.92
N THR A 74 29.07 26.37 19.19
CA THR A 74 28.57 27.69 19.61
C THR A 74 29.64 28.35 20.46
N SER A 75 30.34 29.28 19.82
CA SER A 75 31.00 30.40 20.47
C SER A 75 30.49 31.61 19.70
N GLU A 76 29.52 32.32 20.29
CA GLU A 76 29.11 33.69 19.93
C GLU A 76 30.37 34.56 19.73
N GLU A 77 30.63 35.12 18.53
CA GLU A 77 30.12 36.39 17.96
C GLU A 77 31.04 37.61 18.32
N PRO A 78 31.16 38.75 17.58
CA PRO A 78 30.72 39.19 16.22
C PRO A 78 31.80 39.85 15.31
N ALA A 79 31.50 40.01 14.01
CA ALA A 79 31.68 41.25 13.22
C ALA A 79 31.21 41.09 11.75
N VAL A 80 30.19 41.86 11.37
CA VAL A 80 29.74 42.17 9.98
C VAL A 80 30.44 43.46 9.51
N PRO A 81 30.27 44.01 8.26
CA PRO A 81 29.78 43.48 6.97
C PRO A 81 30.62 43.94 5.73
N SER A 82 30.32 43.45 4.52
CA SER A 82 29.99 44.25 3.28
C SER A 82 30.37 43.59 1.94
N GLU A 83 29.38 43.59 1.05
CA GLU A 83 29.39 43.79 -0.42
C GLU A 83 30.56 43.30 -1.30
N GLU A 84 30.26 42.46 -2.30
CA GLU A 84 30.38 42.86 -3.72
C GLU A 84 29.75 41.81 -4.67
N ALA A 85 28.62 42.20 -5.25
CA ALA A 85 28.00 41.57 -6.40
C ALA A 85 28.69 42.09 -7.68
N ILE A 86 29.03 41.20 -8.61
CA ILE A 86 29.54 41.58 -9.93
C ILE A 86 28.63 41.00 -11.02
N ALA A 87 27.99 41.96 -11.70
CA ALA A 87 27.62 42.04 -13.11
C ALA A 87 26.61 41.04 -13.69
N ALA A 88 25.42 41.60 -13.97
CA ALA A 88 24.54 41.18 -15.06
C ALA A 88 25.02 41.79 -16.39
N ASP A 89 24.85 41.04 -17.50
CA ASP A 89 24.48 41.56 -18.83
C ASP A 89 23.99 40.40 -19.75
N PRO A 90 23.25 40.65 -20.85
CA PRO A 90 21.94 40.03 -21.05
C PRO A 90 21.73 39.34 -22.42
N VAL A 91 20.53 38.77 -22.57
CA VAL A 91 19.82 38.43 -23.83
C VAL A 91 20.29 37.20 -24.64
N VAL A 92 19.72 36.03 -24.32
CA VAL A 92 18.99 35.22 -25.32
C VAL A 92 17.78 34.63 -24.61
N SER A 93 16.58 35.14 -24.90
CA SER A 93 15.32 34.48 -24.56
C SER A 93 15.17 33.23 -25.44
N GLY A 94 16.02 32.25 -25.21
CA GLY A 94 15.75 30.85 -25.49
C GLY A 94 15.09 30.34 -24.23
N GLU A 95 13.82 29.97 -24.33
CA GLU A 95 13.06 29.27 -23.31
C GLU A 95 13.93 28.10 -22.81
N SER A 96 14.63 28.26 -21.68
CA SER A 96 15.45 27.22 -21.08
C SER A 96 14.49 26.26 -20.40
N LEU A 97 13.78 25.50 -21.23
CA LEU A 97 12.80 24.52 -20.81
C LEU A 97 13.46 23.60 -19.81
N THR A 98 12.87 23.52 -18.63
CA THR A 98 13.29 22.51 -17.67
C THR A 98 13.00 21.12 -18.28
N THR A 99 13.75 20.09 -17.87
CA THR A 99 13.51 18.72 -18.35
C THR A 99 12.04 18.30 -18.17
N ALA A 100 11.37 18.80 -17.12
CA ALA A 100 9.95 18.60 -16.90
C ALA A 100 9.07 19.23 -17.99
N GLU A 101 9.42 20.41 -18.46
CA GLU A 101 8.66 21.14 -19.48
C GLU A 101 8.82 20.53 -20.89
N ALA A 102 10.02 20.02 -21.21
CA ALA A 102 10.25 19.26 -22.43
C ALA A 102 9.38 17.99 -22.47
N ILE A 103 9.32 17.25 -21.35
CA ILE A 103 8.49 16.04 -21.22
C ILE A 103 6.99 16.40 -21.28
N ALA A 104 6.56 17.49 -20.66
CA ALA A 104 5.17 17.93 -20.71
C ALA A 104 4.72 18.29 -22.14
N ARG A 105 5.61 18.91 -22.93
CA ARG A 105 5.35 19.25 -24.33
C ARG A 105 5.27 18.01 -25.22
N GLU A 106 6.12 17.02 -24.97
CA GLU A 106 6.09 15.72 -25.66
C GLU A 106 4.80 14.94 -25.33
N LEU A 107 4.45 14.81 -24.05
CA LEU A 107 3.22 14.15 -23.60
C LEU A 107 1.96 14.82 -24.18
N ALA A 108 1.91 16.16 -24.20
CA ALA A 108 0.78 16.89 -24.79
C ALA A 108 0.64 16.62 -26.30
N ALA A 109 1.75 16.52 -27.03
CA ALA A 109 1.75 16.17 -28.45
C ALA A 109 1.27 14.72 -28.68
N GLU A 110 1.64 13.80 -27.79
CA GLU A 110 1.17 12.41 -27.85
C GLU A 110 -0.33 12.26 -27.52
N GLU A 111 -0.83 12.98 -26.51
CA GLU A 111 -2.25 12.99 -26.16
C GLU A 111 -3.12 13.48 -27.32
N SER A 112 -2.66 14.50 -28.06
CA SER A 112 -3.37 15.01 -29.25
C SER A 112 -3.50 13.98 -30.39
N ARG A 113 -2.60 12.98 -30.42
CA ARG A 113 -2.58 11.91 -31.44
C ARG A 113 -3.31 10.65 -30.99
N LYS A 114 -3.68 10.56 -29.71
CA LYS A 114 -4.28 9.35 -29.16
C LYS A 114 -5.72 9.22 -29.68
N PRO A 115 -6.10 8.10 -30.31
CA PRO A 115 -7.48 7.89 -30.72
C PRO A 115 -8.39 7.81 -29.49
N GLU A 116 -9.63 8.27 -29.64
CA GLU A 116 -10.63 8.22 -28.57
C GLU A 116 -10.84 6.76 -28.13
N VAL A 117 -10.67 6.51 -26.83
CA VAL A 117 -10.88 5.17 -26.25
C VAL A 117 -12.37 4.93 -26.15
N VAL A 118 -12.94 4.31 -27.19
CA VAL A 118 -14.34 3.87 -27.17
C VAL A 118 -14.46 2.68 -26.23
N LEU A 119 -14.97 2.92 -25.03
CA LEU A 119 -15.33 1.87 -24.08
C LEU A 119 -16.61 1.18 -24.58
N VAL A 120 -16.44 0.21 -25.49
CA VAL A 120 -17.54 -0.63 -25.95
C VAL A 120 -17.92 -1.59 -24.84
N THR A 121 -19.05 -1.31 -24.20
CA THR A 121 -19.58 -2.15 -23.15
C THR A 121 -20.53 -3.16 -23.81
N TYR A 122 -20.10 -4.43 -23.93
CA TYR A 122 -20.81 -5.45 -24.69
C TYR A 122 -22.20 -5.88 -24.11
N ALA A 123 -22.59 -5.33 -22.95
CA ALA A 123 -23.89 -5.61 -22.34
C ALA A 123 -24.37 -4.45 -21.44
N PRO A 124 -24.80 -3.31 -22.02
CA PRO A 124 -25.24 -2.15 -21.24
C PRO A 124 -26.41 -2.51 -20.32
N GLU A 125 -27.31 -3.37 -20.81
CA GLU A 125 -28.50 -3.78 -20.07
C GLU A 125 -28.21 -4.62 -18.83
N ASN A 126 -27.08 -5.34 -18.76
CA ASN A 126 -26.74 -6.21 -17.62
C ASN A 126 -25.90 -5.50 -16.54
N LEU A 127 -25.54 -4.23 -16.79
CA LEU A 127 -24.77 -3.40 -15.86
C LEU A 127 -25.64 -2.43 -15.08
N LEU A 128 -26.94 -2.36 -15.39
CA LEU A 128 -27.88 -1.62 -14.57
C LEU A 128 -28.04 -2.31 -13.21
N PRO A 129 -28.08 -1.54 -12.11
CA PRO A 129 -28.37 -2.11 -10.81
C PRO A 129 -29.75 -2.79 -10.85
N GLY A 130 -29.76 -4.11 -10.66
CA GLY A 130 -30.99 -4.92 -10.66
C GLY A 130 -31.19 -5.80 -11.91
N THR A 131 -30.37 -5.68 -12.95
CA THR A 131 -30.46 -6.49 -14.18
C THR A 131 -29.32 -7.51 -14.32
N SER A 132 -28.53 -7.71 -13.27
CA SER A 132 -27.48 -8.72 -13.28
C SER A 132 -28.08 -10.13 -13.41
N LEU A 133 -27.45 -10.97 -14.23
CA LEU A 133 -27.86 -12.38 -14.35
C LEU A 133 -27.79 -13.03 -12.97
N PRO A 134 -28.83 -13.77 -12.54
CA PRO A 134 -28.80 -14.45 -11.26
C PRO A 134 -27.65 -15.46 -11.26
N ALA A 135 -26.63 -15.21 -10.46
CA ALA A 135 -25.53 -16.14 -10.27
C ALA A 135 -26.07 -17.41 -9.59
N ARG A 136 -26.33 -18.46 -10.38
CA ARG A 136 -26.78 -19.76 -9.86
C ARG A 136 -25.74 -20.27 -8.87
N LYS A 137 -26.14 -20.53 -7.62
CA LYS A 137 -25.28 -21.21 -6.64
C LYS A 137 -24.77 -22.50 -7.26
N ARG A 138 -23.44 -22.59 -7.48
CA ARG A 138 -22.80 -23.81 -7.97
C ARG A 138 -23.06 -24.90 -6.92
N ARG A 139 -23.71 -25.99 -7.32
CA ARG A 139 -23.91 -27.13 -6.43
C ARG A 139 -22.57 -27.88 -6.32
N PRO A 140 -22.01 -28.04 -5.11
CA PRO A 140 -20.85 -28.92 -4.93
C PRO A 140 -21.17 -30.30 -5.50
N GLY A 141 -20.24 -30.91 -6.23
CA GLY A 141 -20.46 -32.24 -6.80
C GLY A 141 -21.12 -32.28 -8.18
N ALA A 142 -21.68 -31.18 -8.70
CA ALA A 142 -22.38 -31.21 -9.99
C ALA A 142 -21.47 -31.58 -11.18
N SER A 143 -20.20 -31.16 -11.13
CA SER A 143 -19.18 -31.54 -12.13
C SER A 143 -18.76 -33.01 -12.06
N PHE A 144 -19.01 -33.67 -10.92
CA PHE A 144 -18.65 -35.07 -10.71
C PHE A 144 -19.79 -36.03 -11.07
N LYS A 145 -20.96 -35.52 -11.48
CA LYS A 145 -22.11 -36.35 -11.87
C LYS A 145 -21.78 -37.36 -12.98
N PRO A 146 -21.10 -36.98 -14.08
CA PRO A 146 -20.76 -37.93 -15.15
C PRO A 146 -19.80 -39.04 -14.67
N PHE A 147 -18.82 -38.69 -13.83
CA PHE A 147 -17.88 -39.66 -13.27
C PHE A 147 -18.57 -40.65 -12.34
N ARG A 148 -19.48 -40.17 -11.47
CA ARG A 148 -20.23 -41.02 -10.54
C ARG A 148 -21.11 -42.02 -11.28
N GLU A 149 -21.81 -41.56 -12.33
CA GLU A 149 -22.65 -42.41 -13.19
C GLU A 149 -21.81 -43.52 -13.84
N MET A 150 -20.63 -43.19 -14.37
CA MET A 150 -19.73 -44.19 -14.98
C MET A 150 -19.21 -45.22 -13.97
N THR A 151 -18.85 -44.82 -12.75
CA THR A 151 -18.48 -45.78 -11.71
C THR A 151 -19.66 -46.64 -11.27
N ASP A 152 -20.85 -46.07 -11.10
CA ASP A 152 -22.04 -46.83 -10.70
C ASP A 152 -22.38 -47.91 -11.74
N GLU A 153 -22.16 -47.64 -13.04
CA GLU A 153 -22.31 -48.64 -14.12
C GLU A 153 -21.28 -49.78 -14.03
N LEU A 154 -20.01 -49.47 -13.71
CA LEU A 154 -18.95 -50.48 -13.58
C LEU A 154 -19.20 -51.47 -12.43
N PHE A 155 -19.87 -51.05 -11.36
CA PHE A 155 -20.13 -51.87 -10.18
C PHE A 155 -21.53 -52.52 -10.16
N LYS A 156 -22.29 -52.39 -11.25
CA LYS A 156 -23.62 -52.99 -11.38
C LYS A 156 -23.48 -54.42 -11.96
N SER A 157 -23.12 -55.38 -11.10
CA SER A 157 -23.11 -56.82 -11.40
C SER A 157 -24.50 -57.43 -11.26
#